data_AF-A0A346SJA8-F1
#
_entry.id   AF-A0A346SJA8-F1
#
_cell.length_a   1.000
_cell.length_b   1.000
_cell.length_c   1.000
_cell.angle_alpha   90.00
_cell.angle_beta   90.00
_cell.angle_gamma   90.00
#
_symmetry.space_group_name_H-M   'P 1'
#
loop_
_entity.id
_entity.type
_entity.pdbx_description
1 polymer ?
#
loop_
_entity_poly.entity_id
_entity_poly.type
_entity_poly.pdbx_seq_one_letter_code
_entity_poly.pdbx_strand_id
1 'polypeptide(L)'
;MDFHYTEPQNELEKMLGGFFCINAIGPIKYGDDSKFSEFLDTHSPPSHMTIYIDSLGGDLEAAIGIGRRIREYGLWTDIGCFFLEEPDPTNPLVPRKRVAGKCMSAATMIYLGGRLRYFSNGSEFGVHQFSLKNPFPENAGLSQILSARIASYVSDMGISPEFLELSSATDAKDIYLIGEERLKELRVVTGGQTDVSWDVQARGNMIYVRGERDSIYGRHKVMLGFTKNAGFFFWAVIEAQNRHDELTSFGVVEITVNGEEQNFDISKACSRFSYGTDVHVFARITSDQARAISNSENFGVQIKFVKDSPTFLGIYAMSTQGGTDQLQTFYHTFS
;
A
#
# COMPACT_ATOMS: atom_id res chain seq x y z
N MET A 1 13.51 -10.62 17.67
CA MET A 1 12.67 -9.42 17.66
C MET A 1 11.44 -9.68 18.50
N ASP A 2 11.00 -8.67 19.25
CA ASP A 2 9.84 -8.78 20.14
C ASP A 2 8.65 -8.03 19.55
N PHE A 3 7.52 -8.72 19.45
CA PHE A 3 6.27 -8.21 18.89
C PHE A 3 5.27 -8.01 20.01
N HIS A 4 4.68 -6.81 20.10
CA HIS A 4 3.66 -6.48 21.08
C HIS A 4 2.44 -5.91 20.38
N TYR A 5 1.30 -6.60 20.49
CA TYR A 5 0.02 -6.10 20.00
C TYR A 5 -0.64 -5.25 21.09
N THR A 6 -1.12 -4.06 20.72
CA THR A 6 -1.90 -3.20 21.60
C THR A 6 -3.32 -3.11 21.09
N GLU A 7 -4.27 -3.63 21.87
CA GLU A 7 -5.70 -3.47 21.64
C GLU A 7 -6.22 -2.14 22.21
N PRO A 8 -7.42 -1.71 21.81
CA PRO A 8 -8.14 -0.64 22.47
C PRO A 8 -8.32 -0.91 23.97
N GLN A 9 -8.09 0.11 24.79
CA GLN A 9 -8.01 0.02 26.26
C GLN A 9 -9.36 -0.33 26.90
N ASN A 10 -10.46 0.10 26.28
CA ASN A 10 -11.81 -0.14 26.76
C ASN A 10 -12.83 -0.05 25.61
N GLU A 11 -14.09 -0.35 25.92
CA GLU A 11 -15.19 -0.34 24.95
C GLU A 11 -15.46 1.05 24.36
N LEU A 12 -15.23 2.12 25.12
CA LEU A 12 -15.37 3.49 24.60
C LEU A 12 -14.39 3.73 23.45
N GLU A 13 -13.13 3.33 23.61
CA GLU A 13 -12.14 3.45 22.54
C GLU A 13 -12.52 2.61 21.32
N LYS A 14 -13.01 1.38 21.52
CA LYS A 14 -13.49 0.52 20.42
C LYS A 14 -14.65 1.16 19.65
N MET A 15 -15.62 1.76 20.35
CA MET A 15 -16.76 2.43 19.74
C MET A 15 -16.35 3.65 18.89
N LEU A 16 -15.21 4.28 19.20
CA LEU A 16 -14.64 5.39 18.43
C LEU A 16 -13.71 4.94 17.30
N GLY A 17 -13.71 3.65 16.97
CA GLY A 17 -12.89 3.04 15.91
C GLY A 17 -11.67 2.28 16.41
N GLY A 18 -11.27 2.48 17.67
CA GLY A 18 -10.11 1.82 18.27
C GLY A 18 -8.76 2.41 17.84
N PHE A 19 -7.74 2.24 18.68
CA PHE A 19 -6.34 2.37 18.26
C PHE A 19 -5.67 1.01 18.38
N PHE A 20 -5.28 0.46 17.23
CA PHE A 20 -4.60 -0.83 17.12
C PHE A 20 -3.17 -0.59 16.62
N CYS A 21 -2.19 -1.21 17.26
CA CYS A 21 -0.83 -1.21 16.74
C CYS A 21 -0.06 -2.46 17.11
N ILE A 22 0.99 -2.73 16.33
CA ILE A 22 2.04 -3.68 16.70
C ILE A 22 3.33 -2.88 16.91
N ASN A 23 4.00 -3.08 18.03
CA ASN A 23 5.41 -2.68 18.17
C ASN A 23 6.31 -3.88 17.81
N ALA A 24 7.31 -3.66 16.97
CA ALA A 24 8.35 -4.62 16.59
C ALA A 24 9.72 -4.07 16.99
N ILE A 25 10.21 -4.53 18.15
CA ILE A 25 11.35 -3.89 18.84
C ILE A 25 12.52 -4.87 18.96
N GLY A 26 13.74 -4.34 18.80
CA GLY A 26 14.99 -5.05 19.10
C GLY A 26 15.59 -5.78 17.89
N PRO A 27 16.66 -6.57 18.10
CA PRO A 27 17.39 -7.21 17.01
C PRO A 27 16.57 -8.33 16.35
N ILE A 28 16.76 -8.48 15.04
CA ILE A 28 16.15 -9.55 14.23
C ILE A 28 17.02 -10.80 14.33
N LYS A 29 16.41 -11.92 14.68
CA LYS A 29 17.05 -13.22 14.87
C LYS A 29 16.46 -14.22 13.88
N TYR A 30 17.23 -15.26 13.60
CA TYR A 30 16.76 -16.41 12.82
C TYR A 30 15.46 -16.97 13.42
N GLY A 31 14.45 -17.19 12.58
CA GLY A 31 13.13 -17.71 12.96
C GLY A 31 12.11 -16.65 13.42
N ASP A 32 12.47 -15.36 13.49
CA ASP A 32 11.51 -14.32 13.86
C ASP A 32 10.37 -14.14 12.84
N ASP A 33 10.54 -14.57 11.59
CA ASP A 33 9.50 -14.62 10.56
C ASP A 33 8.41 -15.65 10.86
N SER A 34 8.80 -16.82 11.35
CA SER A 34 7.88 -17.85 11.81
C SER A 34 7.17 -17.38 13.09
N LYS A 35 7.92 -16.80 14.03
CA LYS A 35 7.37 -16.17 15.25
C LYS A 35 6.35 -15.08 14.92
N PHE A 36 6.62 -14.24 13.91
CA PHE A 36 5.71 -13.19 13.49
C PHE A 36 4.42 -13.75 12.86
N SER A 37 4.54 -14.82 12.06
CA SER A 37 3.37 -15.50 11.50
C SER A 37 2.47 -16.05 12.61
N GLU A 38 3.03 -16.77 13.58
CA GLU A 38 2.31 -17.29 14.74
C GLU A 38 1.69 -16.16 15.59
N PHE A 39 2.39 -15.03 15.73
CA PHE A 39 1.90 -13.85 16.41
C PHE A 39 0.65 -13.27 15.73
N LEU A 40 0.63 -13.17 14.39
CA LEU A 40 -0.53 -12.70 13.64
C LEU A 40 -1.70 -13.68 13.76
N ASP A 41 -1.45 -14.98 13.68
CA ASP A 41 -2.49 -16.01 13.84
C ASP A 41 -3.12 -15.94 15.24
N THR A 42 -2.28 -15.76 16.27
CA THR A 42 -2.72 -15.72 17.68
C THR A 42 -3.56 -14.49 18.00
N HIS A 43 -3.14 -13.30 17.55
CA HIS A 43 -3.79 -12.04 17.92
C HIS A 43 -4.86 -11.60 16.90
N SER A 44 -4.79 -12.11 15.66
CA SER A 44 -5.71 -11.78 14.56
C SER A 44 -6.01 -10.28 14.46
N PRO A 45 -4.99 -9.40 14.40
CA PRO A 45 -5.22 -7.97 14.41
C PRO A 45 -5.97 -7.51 13.15
N PRO A 46 -6.64 -6.35 13.16
CA PRO A 46 -7.24 -5.79 11.95
C PRO A 46 -6.20 -5.57 10.84
N SER A 47 -6.60 -5.79 9.58
CA SER A 47 -5.85 -5.29 8.42
C SER A 47 -5.84 -3.76 8.40
N HIS A 48 -4.92 -3.13 7.65
CA HIS A 48 -4.83 -1.66 7.55
C HIS A 48 -4.48 -0.93 8.85
N MET A 49 -3.76 -1.60 9.76
CA MET A 49 -3.14 -0.95 10.92
C MET A 49 -1.62 -0.85 10.76
N THR A 50 -0.99 -0.06 11.63
CA THR A 50 0.45 0.19 11.58
C THR A 50 1.24 -0.73 12.50
N ILE A 51 2.32 -1.31 11.97
CA ILE A 51 3.42 -1.89 12.74
C ILE A 51 4.55 -0.85 12.85
N TYR A 52 4.94 -0.56 14.09
CA TYR A 52 5.99 0.38 14.46
C TYR A 52 7.30 -0.37 14.68
N ILE A 53 8.34 0.02 13.95
CA ILE A 53 9.61 -0.70 13.92
C ILE A 53 10.67 0.13 14.63
N ASP A 54 11.31 -0.46 15.63
CA ASP A 54 12.51 0.08 16.28
C ASP A 54 13.59 -1.00 16.39
N SER A 55 14.48 -1.04 15.40
CA SER A 55 15.48 -2.09 15.25
C SER A 55 16.73 -1.62 14.52
N LEU A 56 17.88 -2.07 15.03
CA LEU A 56 19.19 -1.90 14.40
C LEU A 56 19.47 -2.95 13.30
N GLY A 57 18.52 -3.85 13.02
CA GLY A 57 18.65 -4.94 12.05
C GLY A 57 19.01 -6.28 12.70
N GLY A 58 19.65 -7.16 11.94
CA GLY A 58 19.94 -8.53 12.35
C GLY A 58 19.86 -9.50 11.17
N ASP A 59 19.14 -10.61 11.36
CA ASP A 59 18.96 -11.63 10.34
C ASP A 59 18.13 -11.11 9.14
N LEU A 60 18.75 -11.11 7.96
CA LEU A 60 18.16 -10.55 6.74
C LEU A 60 17.02 -11.41 6.18
N GLU A 61 17.14 -12.73 6.25
CA GLU A 61 16.15 -13.65 5.70
C GLU A 61 14.87 -13.62 6.53
N ALA A 62 15.01 -13.62 7.86
CA ALA A 62 13.88 -13.40 8.76
C ALA A 62 13.23 -12.03 8.51
N ALA A 63 14.03 -10.97 8.28
CA ALA A 63 13.48 -9.64 7.98
C ALA A 63 12.65 -9.61 6.68
N ILE A 64 13.13 -10.25 5.61
CA ILE A 64 12.38 -10.40 4.36
C ILE A 64 11.10 -11.23 4.58
N GLY A 65 11.19 -12.32 5.34
CA GLY A 65 10.03 -13.15 5.69
C GLY A 65 8.94 -12.36 6.43
N ILE A 66 9.32 -11.60 7.46
CA ILE A 66 8.41 -10.70 8.20
C ILE A 66 7.80 -9.67 7.24
N GLY A 67 8.63 -9.02 6.42
CA GLY A 67 8.17 -8.01 5.46
C GLY A 67 7.15 -8.55 4.44
N ARG A 68 7.35 -9.77 3.93
CA ARG A 68 6.35 -10.45 3.07
C ARG A 68 5.04 -10.71 3.82
N ARG A 69 5.10 -11.15 5.08
CA ARG A 69 3.90 -11.35 5.90
C ARG A 69 3.15 -10.05 6.18
N ILE A 70 3.86 -8.96 6.49
CA ILE A 70 3.27 -7.61 6.61
C ILE A 70 2.52 -7.24 5.32
N ARG A 71 3.15 -7.45 4.16
CA ARG A 71 2.57 -7.13 2.84
C ARG A 71 1.31 -7.93 2.52
N GLU A 72 1.35 -9.23 2.81
CA GLU A 72 0.25 -10.18 2.60
C GLU A 72 -0.94 -9.87 3.51
N TYR A 73 -0.68 -9.58 4.79
CA TYR A 73 -1.72 -9.27 5.78
C TYR A 73 -2.34 -7.87 5.57
N GLY A 74 -1.70 -7.00 4.79
CA GLY A 74 -2.20 -5.66 4.50
C GLY A 74 -1.88 -4.64 5.60
N LEU A 75 -0.78 -4.83 6.33
CA LEU A 75 -0.32 -3.90 7.36
C LEU A 75 0.45 -2.72 6.76
N TRP A 76 0.48 -1.62 7.49
CA TRP A 76 1.27 -0.43 7.21
C TRP A 76 2.50 -0.39 8.12
N THR A 77 3.56 0.32 7.74
CA THR A 77 4.79 0.41 8.55
C THR A 77 5.11 1.85 8.88
N ASP A 78 5.69 2.05 10.07
CA ASP A 78 6.24 3.32 10.53
C ASP A 78 7.44 3.04 11.45
N ILE A 79 8.28 4.05 11.70
CA ILE A 79 9.49 3.92 12.51
C ILE A 79 9.23 4.49 13.90
N GLY A 80 9.62 3.74 14.93
CA GLY A 80 9.42 4.10 16.33
C GLY A 80 8.64 3.05 17.10
N CYS A 81 7.98 3.50 18.15
CA CYS A 81 7.10 2.67 18.97
C CYS A 81 6.06 3.54 19.70
N PHE A 82 5.03 2.88 20.22
CA PHE A 82 4.04 3.47 21.09
C PHE A 82 4.07 2.83 22.48
N PHE A 83 3.99 3.66 23.52
CA PHE A 83 3.81 3.21 24.90
C PHE A 83 2.63 3.92 25.53
N LEU A 84 1.96 3.25 26.47
CA LEU A 84 0.99 3.91 27.34
C LEU A 84 1.76 4.76 28.35
N GLU A 85 1.28 5.97 28.60
CA GLU A 85 1.76 6.81 29.69
C GLU A 85 1.27 6.30 31.06
N GLU A 86 1.60 7.01 32.12
CA GLU A 86 1.08 6.67 33.45
C GLU A 86 -0.44 6.90 33.49
N PRO A 87 -1.23 5.97 34.06
CA PRO A 87 -2.68 6.14 34.17
C PRO A 87 -3.07 7.35 35.03
N ASP A 88 -3.91 8.22 34.50
CA ASP A 88 -4.56 9.31 35.23
C ASP A 88 -6.01 8.91 35.54
N PRO A 89 -6.41 8.80 36.83
CA PRO A 89 -7.78 8.46 37.23
C PRO A 89 -8.86 9.41 36.70
N THR A 90 -8.48 10.61 36.28
CA THR A 90 -9.41 11.61 35.72
C THR A 90 -9.64 11.43 34.21
N ASN A 91 -8.83 10.62 33.54
CA ASN A 91 -8.92 10.40 32.10
C ASN A 91 -9.49 9.00 31.81
N PRO A 92 -10.58 8.88 31.03
CA PRO A 92 -11.13 7.58 30.65
C PRO A 92 -10.19 6.75 29.74
N LEU A 93 -9.16 7.36 29.15
CA LEU A 93 -8.16 6.70 28.32
C LEU A 93 -6.74 7.10 28.72
N VAL A 94 -5.86 6.13 28.91
CA VAL A 94 -4.44 6.41 29.15
C VAL A 94 -3.83 6.95 27.85
N PRO A 95 -3.18 8.13 27.85
CA PRO A 95 -2.55 8.65 26.66
C PRO A 95 -1.49 7.69 26.10
N ARG A 96 -1.39 7.63 24.78
CA ARG A 96 -0.34 6.88 24.09
C ARG A 96 0.77 7.84 23.68
N LYS A 97 1.97 7.63 24.21
CA LYS A 97 3.17 8.36 23.83
C LYS A 97 3.84 7.67 22.65
N ARG A 98 4.04 8.44 21.58
CA ARG A 98 4.85 8.04 20.45
C ARG A 98 6.31 8.34 20.73
N VAL A 99 7.19 7.37 20.47
CA VAL A 99 8.65 7.54 20.62
C VAL A 99 9.30 7.29 19.26
N ALA A 100 10.17 8.21 18.83
CA ALA A 100 10.96 8.04 17.63
C ALA A 100 11.93 6.86 17.79
N GLY A 101 12.22 6.16 16.70
CA GLY A 101 13.07 4.98 16.73
C GLY A 101 13.96 4.88 15.51
N LYS A 102 14.56 3.70 15.33
CA LYS A 102 15.53 3.44 14.28
C LYS A 102 15.09 2.28 13.40
N CYS A 103 15.34 2.38 12.10
CA CYS A 103 15.13 1.31 11.14
C CYS A 103 16.42 1.14 10.33
N MET A 104 17.32 0.26 10.80
CA MET A 104 18.65 0.11 10.22
C MET A 104 18.85 -1.27 9.58
N SER A 105 19.66 -1.32 8.53
CA SER A 105 20.15 -2.57 7.95
C SER A 105 18.99 -3.51 7.57
N ALA A 106 18.98 -4.76 8.02
CA ALA A 106 17.93 -5.74 7.76
C ALA A 106 16.53 -5.25 8.18
N ALA A 107 16.40 -4.38 9.20
CA ALA A 107 15.09 -3.85 9.61
C ALA A 107 14.39 -3.06 8.50
N THR A 108 15.16 -2.47 7.58
CA THR A 108 14.61 -1.81 6.40
C THR A 108 13.77 -2.77 5.57
N MET A 109 14.14 -4.06 5.48
CA MET A 109 13.34 -5.05 4.75
C MET A 109 11.95 -5.26 5.38
N ILE A 110 11.84 -5.27 6.72
CA ILE A 110 10.55 -5.32 7.42
C ILE A 110 9.71 -4.10 7.04
N TYR A 111 10.32 -2.91 7.09
CA TYR A 111 9.66 -1.64 6.79
C TYR A 111 9.11 -1.57 5.35
N LEU A 112 9.87 -2.07 4.36
CA LEU A 112 9.42 -2.10 2.96
C LEU A 112 8.18 -2.99 2.73
N GLY A 113 7.94 -3.95 3.64
CA GLY A 113 6.76 -4.83 3.63
C GLY A 113 5.43 -4.07 3.73
N GLY A 114 5.42 -2.91 4.39
CA GLY A 114 4.22 -2.10 4.58
C GLY A 114 3.57 -1.72 3.25
N ARG A 115 2.23 -1.82 3.20
CA ARG A 115 1.43 -1.32 2.06
C ARG A 115 1.51 0.20 1.96
N LEU A 116 1.29 0.86 3.10
CA LEU A 116 1.62 2.26 3.32
C LEU A 116 2.78 2.36 4.30
N ARG A 117 3.65 3.34 4.07
CA ARG A 117 4.92 3.47 4.77
C ARG A 117 5.09 4.92 5.20
N TYR A 118 5.13 5.12 6.51
CA TYR A 118 5.21 6.43 7.15
C TYR A 118 6.60 6.65 7.73
N PHE A 119 7.00 7.91 7.83
CA PHE A 119 8.28 8.31 8.39
C PHE A 119 8.03 9.37 9.43
N SER A 120 8.03 8.96 10.69
CA SER A 120 7.72 9.90 11.75
C SER A 120 8.92 10.70 12.22
N ASN A 121 8.66 11.96 12.54
CA ASN A 121 9.67 12.95 12.91
C ASN A 121 10.60 12.45 14.03
N GLY A 122 11.90 12.73 13.88
CA GLY A 122 12.96 12.30 14.78
C GLY A 122 13.40 10.85 14.63
N SER A 123 12.74 10.06 13.77
CA SER A 123 13.15 8.68 13.48
C SER A 123 14.27 8.63 12.45
N GLU A 124 15.01 7.53 12.42
CA GLU A 124 16.13 7.35 11.51
C GLU A 124 15.94 6.10 10.65
N PHE A 125 16.27 6.20 9.37
CA PHE A 125 16.30 5.08 8.43
C PHE A 125 17.69 4.99 7.80
N GLY A 126 18.33 3.84 7.91
CA GLY A 126 19.72 3.67 7.50
C GLY A 126 19.98 2.37 6.76
N VAL A 127 20.77 2.47 5.69
CA VAL A 127 21.17 1.34 4.86
C VAL A 127 22.69 1.16 4.88
N HIS A 128 23.12 -0.05 4.58
CA HIS A 128 24.50 -0.38 4.23
C HIS A 128 24.50 -1.58 3.27
N GLN A 129 25.66 -2.01 2.77
CA GLN A 129 25.75 -3.13 1.85
C GLN A 129 25.24 -4.42 2.51
N PHE A 130 24.31 -5.10 1.84
CA PHE A 130 23.87 -6.42 2.24
C PHE A 130 24.95 -7.42 1.79
N SER A 131 25.78 -7.86 2.73
CA SER A 131 26.82 -8.85 2.48
C SER A 131 26.68 -10.03 3.42
N LEU A 132 27.07 -11.22 2.96
CA LEU A 132 27.29 -12.35 3.85
C LEU A 132 28.41 -11.96 4.82
N LYS A 133 28.21 -12.21 6.12
CA LYS A 133 29.30 -12.18 7.10
C LYS A 133 30.31 -13.27 6.68
N ASN A 134 31.39 -12.89 5.99
CA ASN A 134 32.46 -13.73 5.42
C ASN A 134 32.25 -14.23 3.98
N PRO A 135 32.42 -13.37 2.96
CA PRO A 135 32.47 -13.80 1.57
C PRO A 135 33.84 -14.45 1.27
N PHE A 136 33.94 -15.76 1.45
CA PHE A 136 35.03 -16.52 0.83
C PHE A 136 34.73 -16.68 -0.68
N PRO A 137 35.74 -16.83 -1.56
CA PRO A 137 35.55 -16.99 -3.01
C PRO A 137 34.58 -18.13 -3.39
N GLU A 138 34.55 -19.19 -2.57
CA GLU A 138 33.63 -20.33 -2.67
C GLU A 138 32.15 -19.99 -2.42
N ASN A 139 31.87 -18.86 -1.76
CA ASN A 139 30.52 -18.38 -1.45
C ASN A 139 29.99 -17.33 -2.45
N ALA A 140 30.73 -17.05 -3.53
CA ALA A 140 30.32 -16.05 -4.52
C ALA A 140 28.94 -16.34 -5.14
N GLY A 141 28.64 -17.62 -5.42
CA GLY A 141 27.32 -18.03 -5.92
C GLY A 141 26.19 -17.80 -4.90
N LEU A 142 26.46 -17.98 -3.60
CA LEU A 142 25.49 -17.71 -2.54
C LEU A 142 25.21 -16.21 -2.41
N SER A 143 26.24 -15.36 -2.51
CA SER A 143 26.08 -13.91 -2.52
C SER A 143 25.21 -13.44 -3.69
N GLN A 144 25.39 -14.01 -4.89
CA GLN A 144 24.59 -13.66 -6.07
C GLN A 144 23.11 -14.03 -5.89
N ILE A 145 22.83 -15.22 -5.36
CA ILE A 145 21.46 -15.66 -5.07
C ILE A 145 20.79 -14.72 -4.06
N LEU A 146 21.53 -14.34 -3.01
CA LEU A 146 21.02 -13.41 -1.99
C LEU A 146 20.73 -12.03 -2.58
N SER A 147 21.64 -11.47 -3.38
CA SER A 147 21.42 -10.19 -4.07
C SER A 147 20.19 -10.22 -4.98
N ALA A 148 20.00 -11.30 -5.75
CA ALA A 148 18.83 -11.47 -6.60
C ALA A 148 17.53 -11.56 -5.78
N ARG A 149 17.56 -12.26 -4.63
CA ARG A 149 16.42 -12.34 -3.70
C ARG A 149 16.06 -10.97 -3.11
N ILE A 150 17.06 -10.18 -2.69
CA ILE A 150 16.85 -8.82 -2.20
C ILE A 150 16.26 -7.95 -3.30
N ALA A 151 16.83 -8.00 -4.51
CA ALA A 151 16.36 -7.20 -5.64
C ALA A 151 14.91 -7.53 -6.01
N SER A 152 14.57 -8.81 -6.07
CA SER A 152 13.19 -9.27 -6.28
C SER A 152 12.27 -8.78 -5.16
N TYR A 153 12.67 -8.91 -3.89
CA TYR A 153 11.87 -8.42 -2.77
C TYR A 153 11.62 -6.90 -2.84
N VAL A 154 12.66 -6.10 -3.06
CA VAL A 154 12.56 -4.65 -3.17
C VAL A 154 11.68 -4.24 -4.37
N SER A 155 11.78 -4.97 -5.48
CA SER A 155 10.91 -4.78 -6.64
C SER A 155 9.45 -5.14 -6.34
N ASP A 156 9.19 -6.29 -5.69
CA ASP A 156 7.85 -6.72 -5.26
C ASP A 156 7.19 -5.68 -4.33
N MET A 157 8.00 -4.98 -3.52
CA MET A 157 7.52 -3.94 -2.62
C MET A 157 7.23 -2.59 -3.30
N GLY A 158 7.61 -2.42 -4.57
CA GLY A 158 7.35 -1.23 -5.38
C GLY A 158 8.37 -0.10 -5.18
N ILE A 159 9.60 -0.43 -4.77
CA ILE A 159 10.65 0.53 -4.45
C ILE A 159 11.51 0.83 -5.70
N SER A 160 12.08 2.04 -5.78
CA SER A 160 13.03 2.38 -6.85
C SER A 160 14.29 1.49 -6.81
N PRO A 161 14.80 0.99 -7.95
CA PRO A 161 16.07 0.26 -8.01
C PRO A 161 17.26 1.03 -7.43
N GLU A 162 17.23 2.37 -7.49
CA GLU A 162 18.25 3.26 -6.90
C GLU A 162 18.44 3.03 -5.39
N PHE A 163 17.43 2.49 -4.69
CA PHE A 163 17.55 2.10 -3.29
C PHE A 163 18.65 1.04 -3.08
N LEU A 164 18.73 0.07 -3.99
CA LEU A 164 19.73 -1.01 -3.93
C LEU A 164 21.12 -0.49 -4.26
N GLU A 165 21.23 0.47 -5.18
CA GLU A 165 22.48 1.13 -5.51
C GLU A 165 23.05 1.87 -4.29
N LEU A 166 22.19 2.64 -3.62
CA LEU A 166 22.56 3.40 -2.42
C LEU A 166 23.00 2.48 -1.27
N SER A 167 22.25 1.39 -1.04
CA SER A 167 22.61 0.39 -0.04
C SER A 167 23.94 -0.28 -0.39
N SER A 168 24.13 -0.71 -1.64
CA SER A 168 25.35 -1.42 -2.07
C SER A 168 26.60 -0.54 -2.05
N ALA A 169 26.45 0.77 -2.25
CA ALA A 169 27.56 1.73 -2.22
C ALA A 169 28.08 2.05 -0.81
N THR A 170 27.34 1.66 0.24
CA THR A 170 27.68 1.98 1.63
C THR A 170 28.40 0.79 2.29
N ASP A 171 29.63 0.99 2.79
CA ASP A 171 30.44 -0.08 3.41
C ASP A 171 29.70 -0.75 4.59
N ALA A 172 29.93 -2.05 4.81
CA ALA A 172 29.27 -2.82 5.86
C ALA A 172 29.59 -2.34 7.30
N LYS A 173 30.67 -1.58 7.49
CA LYS A 173 31.01 -0.97 8.78
C LYS A 173 30.34 0.40 9.01
N ASP A 174 29.80 0.98 7.95
CA ASP A 174 29.16 2.29 7.96
C ASP A 174 27.64 2.15 7.87
N ILE A 175 26.91 3.22 8.18
CA ILE A 175 25.47 3.32 7.96
C ILE A 175 25.19 4.65 7.28
N TYR A 176 24.58 4.60 6.10
CA TYR A 176 24.11 5.79 5.40
C TYR A 176 22.68 6.08 5.82
N LEU A 177 22.48 7.17 6.56
CA LEU A 177 21.16 7.66 6.94
C LEU A 177 20.52 8.40 5.77
N ILE A 178 19.29 8.02 5.43
CA ILE A 178 18.54 8.60 4.31
C ILE A 178 17.47 9.53 4.87
N GLY A 179 17.48 10.79 4.42
CA GLY A 179 16.43 11.76 4.77
C GLY A 179 15.09 11.44 4.11
N GLU A 180 14.00 11.89 4.73
CA GLU A 180 12.62 11.61 4.30
C GLU A 180 12.33 11.96 2.83
N GLU A 181 12.79 13.12 2.37
CA GLU A 181 12.58 13.54 0.97
C GLU A 181 13.21 12.56 -0.03
N ARG A 182 14.43 12.11 0.23
CA ARG A 182 15.08 11.08 -0.59
C ARG A 182 14.36 9.74 -0.48
N LEU A 183 13.83 9.39 0.69
CA LEU A 183 13.02 8.17 0.85
C LEU A 183 11.70 8.23 0.05
N LYS A 184 11.08 9.40 -0.10
CA LYS A 184 9.91 9.60 -0.96
C LYS A 184 10.26 9.42 -2.44
N GLU A 185 11.36 10.04 -2.90
CA GLU A 185 11.87 9.86 -4.27
C GLU A 185 12.15 8.39 -4.61
N LEU A 186 12.70 7.65 -3.65
CA LEU A 186 12.96 6.22 -3.78
C LEU A 186 11.70 5.34 -3.67
N ARG A 187 10.53 5.93 -3.42
CA ARG A 187 9.25 5.27 -3.10
C ARG A 187 9.29 4.39 -1.85
N VAL A 188 10.23 4.64 -0.95
CA VAL A 188 10.34 3.98 0.36
C VAL A 188 9.28 4.52 1.31
N VAL A 189 9.07 5.83 1.34
CA VAL A 189 7.99 6.48 2.11
C VAL A 189 6.84 6.80 1.17
N THR A 190 5.61 6.43 1.55
CA THR A 190 4.41 6.66 0.73
C THR A 190 3.52 7.78 1.28
N GLY A 191 3.62 8.10 2.58
CA GLY A 191 2.86 9.23 3.16
C GLY A 191 1.34 9.05 3.11
N GLY A 192 0.86 7.81 3.09
CA GLY A 192 -0.57 7.48 3.10
C GLY A 192 -1.20 7.17 1.75
N GLN A 193 -0.45 7.26 0.65
CA GLN A 193 -0.87 6.76 -0.66
C GLN A 193 0.33 6.38 -1.54
N THR A 194 0.20 5.33 -2.34
CA THR A 194 1.20 5.00 -3.35
C THR A 194 0.98 5.80 -4.63
N ASP A 195 1.99 5.85 -5.49
CA ASP A 195 1.78 6.21 -6.90
C ASP A 195 0.84 5.20 -7.56
N VAL A 196 0.25 5.61 -8.69
CA VAL A 196 -0.60 4.73 -9.50
C VAL A 196 0.31 3.87 -10.37
N SER A 197 0.14 2.56 -10.27
CA SER A 197 0.79 1.60 -11.18
C SER A 197 -0.15 1.27 -12.33
N TRP A 198 0.35 1.38 -13.56
CA TRP A 198 -0.43 1.15 -14.79
C TRP A 198 0.08 -0.09 -15.54
N ASP A 199 -0.84 -0.96 -15.93
CA ASP A 199 -0.52 -2.22 -16.62
C ASP A 199 -1.60 -2.59 -17.65
N VAL A 200 -1.23 -3.28 -18.73
CA VAL A 200 -2.16 -3.75 -19.76
C VAL A 200 -2.37 -5.25 -19.62
N GLN A 201 -3.61 -5.69 -19.50
CA GLN A 201 -3.94 -7.10 -19.27
C GLN A 201 -4.99 -7.60 -20.26
N ALA A 202 -4.90 -8.89 -20.57
CA ALA A 202 -5.89 -9.61 -21.35
C ALA A 202 -6.40 -10.83 -20.55
N ARG A 203 -7.71 -10.91 -20.30
CA ARG A 203 -8.34 -12.02 -19.58
C ARG A 203 -9.76 -12.26 -20.05
N GLY A 204 -10.11 -13.50 -20.36
CA GLY A 204 -11.50 -13.90 -20.65
C GLY A 204 -12.16 -13.07 -21.76
N ASN A 205 -11.47 -12.85 -22.88
CA ASN A 205 -11.89 -12.01 -24.02
C ASN A 205 -12.03 -10.50 -23.73
N MET A 206 -11.53 -10.05 -22.58
CA MET A 206 -11.42 -8.64 -22.25
C MET A 206 -9.96 -8.22 -22.34
N ILE A 207 -9.70 -7.05 -22.90
CA ILE A 207 -8.40 -6.37 -22.80
C ILE A 207 -8.67 -5.06 -22.06
N TYR A 208 -7.84 -4.73 -21.08
CA TYR A 208 -8.00 -3.52 -20.30
C TYR A 208 -6.66 -2.95 -19.85
N VAL A 209 -6.63 -1.63 -19.70
CA VAL A 209 -5.57 -0.90 -19.03
C VAL A 209 -6.02 -0.67 -17.59
N ARG A 210 -5.22 -1.10 -16.63
CA ARG A 210 -5.53 -1.08 -15.20
C ARG A 210 -4.59 -0.15 -14.45
N GLY A 211 -5.16 0.84 -13.77
CA GLY A 211 -4.49 1.65 -12.75
C GLY A 211 -4.77 1.07 -11.37
N GLU A 212 -3.75 0.93 -10.54
CA GLU A 212 -3.86 0.43 -9.16
C GLU A 212 -3.07 1.31 -8.19
N ARG A 213 -3.68 1.62 -7.04
CA ARG A 213 -3.08 2.40 -5.95
C ARG A 213 -3.57 1.89 -4.59
N ASP A 214 -2.67 1.90 -3.61
CA ASP A 214 -3.00 1.74 -2.19
C ASP A 214 -3.09 3.12 -1.54
N SER A 215 -4.08 3.33 -0.67
CA SER A 215 -4.24 4.56 0.12
C SER A 215 -4.86 4.27 1.48
N ILE A 216 -4.92 5.28 2.36
CA ILE A 216 -5.65 5.15 3.63
C ILE A 216 -7.13 4.77 3.46
N TYR A 217 -7.72 5.06 2.30
CA TYR A 217 -9.11 4.73 1.96
C TYR A 217 -9.28 3.33 1.36
N GLY A 218 -8.18 2.57 1.27
CA GLY A 218 -8.15 1.22 0.76
C GLY A 218 -7.40 1.09 -0.56
N ARG A 219 -7.43 -0.14 -1.05
CA ARG A 219 -6.79 -0.58 -2.30
C ARG A 219 -7.80 -0.46 -3.42
N HIS A 220 -7.44 0.32 -4.43
CA HIS A 220 -8.36 0.71 -5.47
C HIS A 220 -7.79 0.41 -6.84
N LYS A 221 -8.67 0.02 -7.77
CA LYS A 221 -8.33 -0.21 -9.17
C LYS A 221 -9.34 0.49 -10.06
N VAL A 222 -8.84 1.14 -11.11
CA VAL A 222 -9.66 1.67 -12.22
C VAL A 222 -9.18 1.05 -13.52
N MET A 223 -10.13 0.71 -14.40
CA MET A 223 -9.85 0.03 -15.65
C MET A 223 -10.65 0.65 -16.78
N LEU A 224 -9.94 1.00 -17.86
CA LEU A 224 -10.54 1.24 -19.17
C LEU A 224 -10.34 -0.05 -19.97
N GLY A 225 -11.44 -0.65 -20.41
CA GLY A 225 -11.39 -1.94 -21.10
C GLY A 225 -12.28 -2.01 -22.32
N PHE A 226 -12.11 -3.09 -23.07
CA PHE A 226 -12.80 -3.36 -24.31
C PHE A 226 -13.11 -4.84 -24.43
N THR A 227 -14.28 -5.14 -24.98
CA THR A 227 -14.63 -6.48 -25.43
C THR A 227 -15.20 -6.43 -26.84
N LYS A 228 -14.88 -7.43 -27.65
CA LYS A 228 -15.32 -7.50 -29.06
C LYS A 228 -16.84 -7.42 -29.23
N ASN A 229 -17.61 -7.94 -28.27
CA ASN A 229 -19.07 -8.04 -28.37
C ASN A 229 -19.83 -6.89 -27.70
N ALA A 230 -19.19 -6.14 -26.79
CA ALA A 230 -19.87 -5.10 -26.00
C ALA A 230 -19.23 -3.71 -26.10
N GLY A 231 -18.09 -3.57 -26.79
CA GLY A 231 -17.37 -2.31 -26.92
C GLY A 231 -16.59 -1.94 -25.65
N PHE A 232 -16.40 -0.64 -25.45
CA PHE A 232 -15.68 -0.10 -24.30
C PHE A 232 -16.47 -0.25 -22.99
N PHE A 233 -15.72 -0.45 -21.90
CA PHE A 233 -16.26 -0.48 -20.55
C PHE A 233 -15.31 0.22 -19.58
N PHE A 234 -15.91 0.75 -18.51
CA PHE A 234 -15.23 1.20 -17.32
C PHE A 234 -15.45 0.17 -16.21
N TRP A 235 -14.40 -0.15 -15.47
CA TRP A 235 -14.49 -1.03 -14.31
C TRP A 235 -13.67 -0.48 -13.15
N ALA A 236 -14.29 -0.33 -11.99
CA ALA A 236 -13.61 -0.02 -10.74
C ALA A 236 -13.72 -1.18 -9.75
N VAL A 237 -12.66 -1.38 -8.96
CA VAL A 237 -12.61 -2.27 -7.80
C VAL A 237 -12.27 -1.43 -6.58
N ILE A 238 -13.17 -1.42 -5.61
CA ILE A 238 -13.09 -0.57 -4.42
C ILE A 238 -13.04 -1.49 -3.20
N GLU A 239 -11.92 -1.52 -2.49
CA GLU A 239 -11.90 -2.13 -1.16
C GLU A 239 -12.89 -1.41 -0.24
N ALA A 240 -13.87 -2.15 0.27
CA ALA A 240 -15.06 -1.55 0.86
C ALA A 240 -14.84 -0.99 2.26
N GLN A 241 -13.85 -1.51 3.00
CA GLN A 241 -13.58 -1.15 4.40
C GLN A 241 -14.87 -1.15 5.27
N ASN A 242 -15.69 -2.21 5.15
CA ASN A 242 -16.99 -2.38 5.80
C ASN A 242 -18.12 -1.43 5.33
N ARG A 243 -17.97 -0.79 4.16
CA ARG A 243 -18.97 0.13 3.57
C ARG A 243 -19.67 -0.43 2.34
N HIS A 244 -19.86 -1.75 2.32
CA HIS A 244 -20.45 -2.47 1.18
C HIS A 244 -21.86 -1.97 0.86
N ASP A 245 -22.68 -1.72 1.88
CA ASP A 245 -24.06 -1.27 1.72
C ASP A 245 -24.12 0.13 1.12
N GLU A 246 -23.32 1.07 1.60
CA GLU A 246 -23.28 2.43 1.05
C GLU A 246 -22.76 2.44 -0.40
N LEU A 247 -21.69 1.69 -0.67
CA LEU A 247 -21.11 1.57 -2.01
C LEU A 247 -22.10 0.98 -3.04
N THR A 248 -23.01 0.10 -2.62
CA THR A 248 -23.97 -0.58 -3.50
C THR A 248 -25.35 0.07 -3.55
N SER A 249 -25.75 0.85 -2.53
CA SER A 249 -27.09 1.42 -2.41
C SER A 249 -27.21 2.90 -2.77
N PHE A 250 -26.13 3.68 -2.65
CA PHE A 250 -26.14 5.12 -2.93
C PHE A 250 -26.56 5.42 -4.38
N GLY A 251 -27.36 6.47 -4.57
CA GLY A 251 -28.16 6.66 -5.79
C GLY A 251 -27.41 7.23 -6.99
N VAL A 252 -26.24 7.84 -6.78
CA VAL A 252 -25.46 8.50 -7.84
C VAL A 252 -24.13 7.82 -8.00
N VAL A 253 -23.76 7.50 -9.26
CA VAL A 253 -22.47 6.93 -9.64
C VAL A 253 -21.94 7.69 -10.86
N GLU A 254 -20.80 8.36 -10.71
CA GLU A 254 -20.19 9.22 -11.73
C GLU A 254 -18.74 8.81 -11.98
N ILE A 255 -18.36 8.61 -13.24
CA ILE A 255 -16.94 8.57 -13.62
C ILE A 255 -16.47 10.02 -13.68
N THR A 256 -15.42 10.35 -12.93
CA THR A 256 -14.84 11.69 -12.91
C THR A 256 -13.56 11.71 -13.71
N VAL A 257 -13.37 12.77 -14.49
CA VAL A 257 -12.21 12.96 -15.38
C VAL A 257 -11.65 14.36 -15.16
N ASN A 258 -10.32 14.47 -15.05
CA ASN A 258 -9.58 15.70 -14.78
C ASN A 258 -10.12 16.48 -13.56
N GLY A 259 -10.18 15.84 -12.39
CA GLY A 259 -10.56 16.54 -11.15
C GLY A 259 -11.99 17.08 -11.13
N GLU A 260 -12.93 16.41 -11.80
CA GLU A 260 -14.35 16.76 -11.96
C GLU A 260 -14.69 17.78 -13.08
N GLU A 261 -13.73 18.16 -13.93
CA GLU A 261 -14.03 18.96 -15.14
C GLU A 261 -15.08 18.27 -16.05
N GLN A 262 -15.03 16.94 -16.10
CA GLN A 262 -16.02 16.11 -16.79
C GLN A 262 -16.50 15.00 -15.87
N ASN A 263 -17.82 14.89 -15.71
CA ASN A 263 -18.49 13.84 -14.95
C ASN A 263 -19.45 13.08 -15.85
N PHE A 264 -19.26 11.77 -15.96
CA PHE A 264 -20.15 10.87 -16.70
C PHE A 264 -21.06 10.13 -15.72
N ASP A 265 -22.33 10.50 -15.68
CA ASP A 265 -23.35 9.80 -14.89
C ASP A 265 -23.59 8.39 -15.47
N ILE A 266 -23.18 7.39 -14.71
CA ILE A 266 -23.38 5.97 -15.02
C ILE A 266 -24.35 5.29 -14.06
N SER A 267 -25.10 6.04 -13.26
CA SER A 267 -25.97 5.52 -12.19
C SER A 267 -26.97 4.47 -12.71
N LYS A 268 -27.53 4.68 -13.90
CA LYS A 268 -28.47 3.74 -14.54
C LYS A 268 -27.80 2.66 -15.41
N ALA A 269 -26.55 2.87 -15.81
CA ALA A 269 -25.82 2.01 -16.74
C ALA A 269 -24.86 1.05 -16.03
N CYS A 270 -24.50 1.34 -14.79
CA CYS A 270 -23.56 0.55 -14.02
C CYS A 270 -24.24 -0.63 -13.31
N SER A 271 -23.49 -1.72 -13.18
CA SER A 271 -23.76 -2.81 -12.25
C SER A 271 -22.80 -2.69 -11.07
N ARG A 272 -23.34 -2.85 -9.85
CA ARG A 272 -22.54 -2.86 -8.62
C ARG A 272 -22.76 -4.18 -7.89
N PHE A 273 -21.67 -4.81 -7.48
CA PHE A 273 -21.73 -6.08 -6.76
C PHE A 273 -20.50 -6.25 -5.86
N SER A 274 -20.68 -6.99 -4.77
CA SER A 274 -19.61 -7.30 -3.82
C SER A 274 -18.94 -8.63 -4.15
N TYR A 275 -17.62 -8.69 -3.99
CA TYR A 275 -16.85 -9.92 -4.07
C TYR A 275 -15.75 -9.88 -3.01
N GLY A 276 -15.89 -10.71 -1.97
CA GLY A 276 -15.00 -10.65 -0.80
C GLY A 276 -15.07 -9.27 -0.12
N THR A 277 -13.91 -8.65 0.07
CA THR A 277 -13.78 -7.32 0.68
C THR A 277 -14.09 -6.18 -0.27
N ASP A 278 -14.29 -6.46 -1.56
CA ASP A 278 -14.32 -5.45 -2.60
C ASP A 278 -15.74 -5.24 -3.13
N VAL A 279 -16.03 -4.00 -3.54
CA VAL A 279 -17.18 -3.64 -4.37
C VAL A 279 -16.69 -3.32 -5.77
N HIS A 280 -17.32 -3.94 -6.76
CA HIS A 280 -17.06 -3.69 -8.16
C HIS A 280 -18.11 -2.72 -8.71
N VAL A 281 -17.66 -1.74 -9.51
CA VAL A 281 -18.53 -0.88 -10.32
C VAL A 281 -18.17 -1.11 -11.78
N PHE A 282 -19.08 -1.71 -12.54
CA PHE A 282 -18.87 -2.02 -13.95
C PHE A 282 -19.90 -1.31 -14.81
N ALA A 283 -19.47 -0.58 -15.83
CA ALA A 283 -20.37 0.10 -16.76
C ALA A 283 -19.85 -0.01 -18.20
N ARG A 284 -20.76 -0.22 -19.15
CA ARG A 284 -20.44 0.05 -20.56
C ARG A 284 -20.37 1.55 -20.77
N ILE A 285 -19.41 2.00 -21.56
CA ILE A 285 -19.20 3.42 -21.86
C ILE A 285 -19.15 3.63 -23.38
N THR A 286 -19.45 4.85 -23.82
CA THR A 286 -19.37 5.21 -25.23
C THR A 286 -17.92 5.37 -25.68
N SER A 287 -17.69 5.35 -27.00
CA SER A 287 -16.37 5.64 -27.56
C SER A 287 -15.87 7.04 -27.18
N ASP A 288 -16.75 8.05 -27.12
CA ASP A 288 -16.39 9.40 -26.68
C ASP A 288 -15.98 9.46 -25.19
N GLN A 289 -16.66 8.72 -24.32
CA GLN A 289 -16.29 8.60 -22.90
C GLN A 289 -14.94 7.88 -22.75
N ALA A 290 -14.71 6.80 -23.51
CA ALA A 290 -13.44 6.09 -23.54
C ALA A 290 -12.29 6.99 -24.01
N ARG A 291 -12.52 7.80 -25.05
CA ARG A 291 -11.56 8.81 -25.54
C ARG A 291 -11.23 9.86 -24.48
N ALA A 292 -12.25 10.34 -23.75
CA ALA A 292 -12.04 11.31 -22.70
C ALA A 292 -11.18 10.74 -21.56
N ILE A 293 -11.45 9.50 -21.14
CA ILE A 293 -10.65 8.80 -20.14
C ILE A 293 -9.21 8.57 -20.65
N SER A 294 -9.05 8.11 -21.89
CA SER A 294 -7.71 7.77 -22.43
C SER A 294 -6.78 8.97 -22.56
N ASN A 295 -7.35 10.16 -22.74
CA ASN A 295 -6.61 11.41 -22.90
C ASN A 295 -6.58 12.27 -21.63
N SER A 296 -7.07 11.74 -20.51
CA SER A 296 -7.16 12.45 -19.24
C SER A 296 -5.83 12.51 -18.50
N GLU A 297 -5.66 13.53 -17.64
CA GLU A 297 -4.57 13.60 -16.66
C GLU A 297 -4.87 12.73 -15.44
N ASN A 298 -6.15 12.55 -15.13
CA ASN A 298 -6.60 11.67 -14.06
C ASN A 298 -8.06 11.27 -14.26
N PHE A 299 -8.44 10.11 -13.72
CA PHE A 299 -9.84 9.69 -13.67
C PHE A 299 -10.16 8.77 -12.49
N GLY A 300 -11.42 8.76 -12.07
CA GLY A 300 -11.89 8.03 -10.89
C GLY A 300 -13.37 7.68 -10.98
N VAL A 301 -13.94 7.29 -9.85
CA VAL A 301 -15.38 7.03 -9.73
C VAL A 301 -15.89 7.51 -8.39
N GLN A 302 -16.97 8.28 -8.42
CA GLN A 302 -17.65 8.80 -7.24
C GLN A 302 -19.01 8.13 -7.09
N ILE A 303 -19.31 7.71 -5.87
CA ILE A 303 -20.58 7.13 -5.43
C ILE A 303 -21.14 8.06 -4.36
N LYS A 304 -22.25 8.72 -4.66
CA LYS A 304 -22.84 9.75 -3.79
C LYS A 304 -24.27 9.37 -3.40
N PHE A 305 -24.68 9.76 -2.20
CA PHE A 305 -26.05 9.55 -1.74
C PHE A 305 -27.04 10.33 -2.62
N VAL A 306 -26.73 11.59 -2.89
CA VAL A 306 -27.42 12.47 -3.85
C VAL A 306 -26.39 13.28 -4.64
N LYS A 307 -26.80 13.88 -5.76
CA LYS A 307 -25.90 14.55 -6.70
C LYS A 307 -25.06 15.65 -6.06
N ASP A 308 -25.66 16.44 -5.18
CA ASP A 308 -25.03 17.59 -4.53
C ASP A 308 -24.35 17.22 -3.19
N SER A 309 -24.15 15.93 -2.90
CA SER A 309 -23.43 15.52 -1.69
C SER A 309 -22.00 16.07 -1.69
N PRO A 310 -21.55 16.74 -0.60
CA PRO A 310 -20.20 17.31 -0.52
C PRO A 310 -19.12 16.24 -0.32
N THR A 311 -19.52 15.01 -0.02
CA THR A 311 -18.63 13.87 0.17
C THR A 311 -19.07 12.72 -0.71
N PHE A 312 -18.12 11.88 -1.09
CA PHE A 312 -18.36 10.71 -1.93
C PHE A 312 -17.64 9.48 -1.39
N LEU A 313 -18.10 8.33 -1.87
CA LEU A 313 -17.45 7.03 -1.77
C LEU A 313 -16.86 6.60 -3.11
N GLY A 314 -15.86 5.73 -3.10
CA GLY A 314 -15.27 5.20 -4.33
C GLY A 314 -13.81 5.57 -4.47
N ILE A 315 -13.41 5.98 -5.67
CA ILE A 315 -12.01 6.17 -6.03
C ILE A 315 -11.82 7.63 -6.45
N TYR A 316 -11.09 8.40 -5.63
CA TYR A 316 -10.60 9.71 -6.03
C TYR A 316 -9.76 9.60 -7.30
N ALA A 317 -9.83 10.60 -8.19
CA ALA A 317 -9.20 10.55 -9.50
C ALA A 317 -7.72 10.14 -9.40
N MET A 318 -7.39 9.04 -10.08
CA MET A 318 -6.05 8.49 -10.16
C MET A 318 -5.29 9.16 -11.30
N SER A 319 -4.08 9.65 -11.02
CA SER A 319 -3.19 10.20 -12.05
C SER A 319 -2.92 9.16 -13.15
N THR A 320 -3.02 9.58 -14.40
CA THR A 320 -2.65 8.75 -15.56
C THR A 320 -1.15 8.78 -15.85
N GLN A 321 -0.36 9.55 -15.08
CA GLN A 321 1.09 9.59 -15.21
C GLN A 321 1.68 8.17 -15.12
N GLY A 322 2.56 7.82 -16.06
CA GLY A 322 3.12 6.46 -16.20
C GLY A 322 2.22 5.45 -16.93
N GLY A 323 0.96 5.81 -17.20
CA GLY A 323 -0.04 5.02 -17.92
C GLY A 323 -0.59 5.66 -19.19
N THR A 324 -0.19 6.91 -19.50
CA THR A 324 -0.73 7.71 -20.61
C THR A 324 -0.61 7.00 -21.95
N ASP A 325 0.59 6.51 -22.28
CA ASP A 325 0.83 5.83 -23.56
C ASP A 325 0.01 4.54 -23.67
N GLN A 326 -0.12 3.79 -22.58
CA GLN A 326 -0.92 2.56 -22.52
C GLN A 326 -2.40 2.87 -22.76
N LEU A 327 -2.95 3.88 -22.08
CA LEU A 327 -4.35 4.29 -22.21
C LEU A 327 -4.67 4.80 -23.62
N GLN A 328 -3.82 5.67 -24.17
CA GLN A 328 -4.00 6.23 -25.51
C GLN A 328 -3.87 5.16 -26.58
N THR A 329 -2.81 4.35 -26.55
CA THR A 329 -2.58 3.25 -27.49
C THR A 329 -3.75 2.26 -27.45
N PHE A 330 -4.20 1.92 -26.24
CA PHE A 330 -5.36 1.05 -26.05
C PHE A 330 -6.60 1.60 -26.75
N TYR A 331 -6.96 2.85 -26.50
CA TYR A 331 -8.13 3.47 -27.15
C TYR A 331 -8.01 3.44 -28.67
N HIS A 332 -6.88 3.89 -29.23
CA HIS A 332 -6.68 3.94 -30.69
C HIS A 332 -6.71 2.56 -31.36
N THR A 333 -6.35 1.50 -30.63
CA THR A 333 -6.38 0.13 -31.14
C THR A 333 -7.80 -0.41 -31.29
N PHE A 334 -8.75 0.07 -30.48
CA PHE A 334 -10.11 -0.49 -30.40
C PHE A 334 -11.23 0.47 -30.81
N SER A 335 -10.92 1.75 -31.09
CA SER A 335 -11.89 2.80 -31.45
C SER A 335 -12.42 2.71 -32.87
#